data_AF-A0A3D1V416-F1
#
_entry.id   AF-A0A3D1V416-F1
#
_cell.length_a   1.000
_cell.length_b   1.000
_cell.length_c   1.000
_cell.angle_alpha   90.00
_cell.angle_beta   90.00
_cell.angle_gamma   90.00
#
_symmetry.space_group_name_H-M   'P 1'
#
loop_
_entity.id
_entity.type
_entity.pdbx_description
1 polymer ?
#
loop_
_entity_poly.entity_id
_entity_poly.type
_entity_poly.pdbx_seq_one_letter_code
_entity_poly.pdbx_strand_id
1 'polypeptide(L)'
;PTRDIVICEEVPFPRTGVEVVDSHEIDNVTYHAMRDLRNLKVVHNVTRDSARRLWRYAITQLELHPAGADEVTWHGDRGYWKAYKPRGGDVRYNLVYRHNDHLHMFYGVTDEGLDEAWRA
;
A
#
# COMPACT_ATOMS: atom_id res chain seq x y z
N PRO A 1 14.73 -22.91 -5.85
CA PRO A 1 14.71 -21.44 -6.03
C PRO A 1 13.52 -20.85 -5.27
N THR A 2 13.67 -20.78 -3.95
CA THR A 2 12.74 -20.06 -3.08
C THR A 2 13.16 -18.60 -3.19
N ARG A 3 12.30 -17.73 -3.73
CA ARG A 3 12.55 -16.29 -3.69
C ARG A 3 12.52 -15.89 -2.23
N ASP A 4 13.68 -15.61 -1.68
CA ASP A 4 13.83 -15.05 -0.35
C ASP A 4 13.00 -13.78 -0.29
N ILE A 5 11.97 -13.82 0.56
CA ILE A 5 11.21 -12.62 0.92
C ILE A 5 12.20 -11.79 1.74
N VAL A 6 12.77 -10.76 1.11
CA VAL A 6 13.56 -9.75 1.80
C VAL A 6 12.66 -9.18 2.92
N ILE A 7 13.02 -9.49 4.17
CA ILE A 7 12.45 -8.80 5.32
C ILE A 7 13.07 -7.39 5.25
N CYS A 8 12.31 -6.42 4.78
CA CYS A 8 12.73 -5.01 4.77
C CYS A 8 12.81 -4.52 6.22
N GLU A 9 13.96 -4.70 6.87
CA GLU A 9 14.21 -4.30 8.26
C GLU A 9 14.18 -2.77 8.48
N GLU A 10 14.05 -1.96 7.41
CA GLU A 10 14.15 -0.50 7.48
C GLU A 10 12.86 0.26 7.13
N VAL A 11 11.80 -0.42 6.68
CA VAL A 11 10.55 0.26 6.27
C VAL A 11 9.58 0.31 7.47
N PRO A 12 9.17 1.50 7.94
CA PRO A 12 8.24 1.65 9.07
C PRO A 12 6.80 1.38 8.60
N PHE A 13 6.49 0.11 8.36
CA PHE A 13 5.16 -0.32 7.93
C PHE A 13 4.10 0.08 8.97
N PRO A 14 3.01 0.74 8.54
CA PRO A 14 1.83 0.91 9.39
C PRO A 14 1.28 -0.45 9.84
N ARG A 15 0.58 -0.49 10.98
CA ARG A 15 0.04 -1.77 11.52
C ARG A 15 -1.28 -2.20 10.89
N THR A 16 -1.87 -1.37 10.03
CA THR A 16 -3.12 -1.65 9.32
C THR A 16 -3.01 -1.16 7.88
N GLY A 17 -3.92 -1.62 7.02
CA GLY A 17 -3.88 -1.30 5.59
C GLY A 17 -3.20 -2.39 4.78
N VAL A 18 -2.88 -2.06 3.53
CA VAL A 18 -2.29 -3.00 2.55
C VAL A 18 -1.33 -2.27 1.64
N GLU A 19 -0.45 -3.02 0.99
CA GLU A 19 0.48 -2.51 -0.03
C GLU A 19 0.38 -3.39 -1.28
N VAL A 20 0.47 -2.78 -2.46
CA VAL A 20 0.71 -3.50 -3.72
C VAL A 20 2.22 -3.56 -3.91
N VAL A 21 2.81 -4.74 -3.72
CA VAL A 21 4.27 -4.94 -3.70
C VAL A 21 4.85 -5.05 -5.10
N ASP A 22 4.10 -5.67 -6.02
CA ASP A 22 4.53 -5.93 -7.38
C ASP A 22 3.32 -6.05 -8.31
N SER A 23 3.51 -5.77 -9.59
CA SER A 23 2.51 -5.90 -10.64
C SER A 23 3.16 -6.35 -11.95
N HIS A 24 2.56 -7.33 -12.62
CA HIS A 24 3.00 -7.77 -13.94
C HIS A 24 1.79 -8.12 -14.81
N GLU A 25 1.94 -7.96 -16.12
CA GLU A 25 0.89 -8.25 -17.09
C GLU A 25 1.20 -9.53 -17.86
N ILE A 26 0.21 -10.41 -18.00
CA ILE A 26 0.27 -11.63 -18.81
C ILE A 26 -1.05 -11.72 -19.59
N ASP A 27 -0.97 -11.91 -20.91
CA ASP A 27 -2.14 -12.05 -21.78
C ASP A 27 -3.20 -10.95 -21.55
N ASN A 28 -2.74 -9.69 -21.39
CA ASN A 28 -3.58 -8.52 -21.16
C ASN A 28 -4.37 -8.57 -19.82
N VAL A 29 -3.92 -9.39 -18.87
CA VAL A 29 -4.41 -9.47 -17.49
C VAL A 29 -3.29 -9.05 -16.53
N THR A 30 -3.56 -8.03 -15.72
CA THR A 30 -2.61 -7.58 -14.69
C THR A 30 -2.79 -8.39 -13.41
N TYR A 31 -1.68 -8.97 -12.96
CA TYR A 31 -1.57 -9.70 -11.70
C TYR A 31 -0.72 -8.91 -10.71
N HIS A 32 -1.16 -8.88 -9.47
CA HIS A 32 -0.54 -8.13 -8.38
C HIS A 32 -0.09 -9.06 -7.25
N ALA A 33 0.96 -8.63 -6.56
CA ALA A 33 1.33 -9.16 -5.25
C ALA A 33 0.87 -8.18 -4.16
N MET A 34 0.07 -8.65 -3.21
CA MET A 34 -0.56 -7.84 -2.16
C MET A 34 0.03 -8.18 -0.80
N ARG A 35 0.48 -7.19 -0.03
CA ARG A 35 0.92 -7.35 1.36
C ARG A 35 -0.16 -6.87 2.32
N ASP A 36 -0.54 -7.70 3.28
CA ASP A 36 -1.40 -7.32 4.40
C ASP A 36 -0.54 -6.75 5.53
N LEU A 37 -0.70 -5.46 5.86
CA LEU A 37 0.20 -4.79 6.80
C LEU A 37 0.01 -5.24 8.26
N ARG A 38 -1.08 -5.95 8.57
CA ARG A 38 -1.35 -6.45 9.93
C ARG A 38 -0.44 -7.61 10.32
N ASN A 39 0.00 -8.38 9.33
CA ASN A 39 0.82 -9.59 9.53
C ASN A 39 1.97 -9.73 8.52
N LEU A 40 2.16 -8.71 7.66
CA LEU A 40 3.15 -8.63 6.60
C LEU A 40 3.11 -9.78 5.57
N LYS A 41 2.03 -10.57 5.55
CA LYS A 41 1.88 -11.69 4.61
C LYS A 41 1.67 -11.15 3.20
N VAL A 42 2.40 -11.72 2.24
CA VAL A 42 2.25 -11.44 0.81
C VAL A 42 1.42 -12.54 0.13
N VAL A 43 0.47 -12.13 -0.70
CA VAL A 43 -0.34 -13.01 -1.56
C VAL A 43 -0.16 -12.59 -3.01
N HIS A 44 0.20 -13.56 -3.86
CA HIS A 44 0.47 -13.34 -5.29
C HIS A 44 -0.73 -13.72 -6.15
N ASN A 45 -0.63 -13.44 -7.45
CA ASN A 45 -1.61 -13.79 -8.49
C ASN A 45 -3.00 -13.20 -8.21
N VAL A 46 -3.05 -11.99 -7.66
CA VAL A 46 -4.28 -11.26 -7.37
C VAL A 46 -4.61 -10.38 -8.58
N THR A 47 -5.80 -10.47 -9.13
CA THR A 47 -6.30 -9.53 -10.14
C THR A 47 -7.22 -8.51 -9.48
N ARG A 48 -7.49 -7.38 -10.13
CA ARG A 48 -8.51 -6.43 -9.66
C ARG A 48 -9.87 -7.10 -9.39
N ASP A 49 -10.23 -8.08 -10.22
CA ASP A 49 -11.50 -8.80 -10.12
C ASP A 49 -11.50 -9.79 -8.96
N SER A 50 -10.40 -10.50 -8.71
CA SER A 50 -10.30 -11.45 -7.59
C SER A 50 -10.09 -10.79 -6.23
N ALA A 51 -9.56 -9.55 -6.22
CA ALA A 51 -9.26 -8.80 -5.01
C ALA A 51 -10.51 -8.45 -4.18
N ARG A 52 -10.44 -8.59 -2.85
CA ARG A 52 -11.55 -8.25 -1.95
C ARG A 52 -11.42 -6.84 -1.40
N ARG A 53 -12.54 -6.12 -1.28
CA ARG A 53 -12.71 -4.83 -0.57
C ARG A 53 -11.48 -3.92 -0.66
N LEU A 54 -10.65 -3.87 0.38
CA LEU A 54 -9.50 -2.97 0.49
C LEU A 54 -8.40 -3.26 -0.55
N TRP A 55 -8.19 -4.53 -0.92
CA TRP A 55 -7.19 -4.90 -1.92
C TRP A 55 -7.60 -4.40 -3.31
N ARG A 56 -8.89 -4.56 -3.65
CA ARG A 56 -9.44 -4.03 -4.89
C ARG A 56 -9.29 -2.51 -4.94
N TYR A 57 -9.56 -1.83 -3.82
CA TYR A 57 -9.34 -0.39 -3.70
C TYR A 57 -7.87 -0.01 -3.97
N ALA A 58 -6.91 -0.67 -3.33
CA ALA A 58 -5.48 -0.40 -3.50
C ALA A 58 -5.03 -0.59 -4.97
N ILE A 59 -5.45 -1.69 -5.60
CA ILE A 59 -5.18 -1.96 -7.02
C ILE A 59 -5.78 -0.86 -7.90
N THR A 60 -7.03 -0.48 -7.68
CA THR A 60 -7.67 0.62 -8.43
C THR A 60 -6.94 1.94 -8.24
N GLN A 61 -6.45 2.26 -7.04
CA GLN A 61 -5.67 3.48 -6.82
C GLN A 61 -4.32 3.43 -7.55
N LEU A 62 -3.62 2.30 -7.53
CA LEU A 62 -2.38 2.13 -8.29
C LEU A 62 -2.60 2.29 -9.80
N GLU A 63 -3.63 1.63 -10.35
CA GLU A 63 -3.95 1.67 -11.78
C GLU A 63 -4.35 3.08 -12.27
N LEU A 64 -5.10 3.83 -11.45
CA LEU A 64 -5.56 5.18 -11.79
C LEU A 64 -4.50 6.25 -11.57
N HIS A 65 -3.55 6.02 -10.67
CA HIS A 65 -2.53 6.98 -10.26
C HIS A 65 -1.13 6.34 -10.27
N PRO A 66 -0.65 5.83 -11.41
CA PRO A 66 0.64 5.15 -11.50
C PRO A 66 1.84 6.06 -11.16
N ALA A 67 1.66 7.39 -11.22
CA ALA A 67 2.65 8.40 -10.84
C ALA A 67 2.27 9.14 -9.54
N GLY A 68 1.53 8.51 -8.62
CA GLY A 68 0.84 9.08 -7.45
C GLY A 68 1.67 9.85 -6.39
N ALA A 69 2.82 10.41 -6.75
CA ALA A 69 3.66 11.26 -5.93
C ALA A 69 3.31 12.76 -5.98
N ASP A 70 2.64 13.25 -7.03
CA ASP A 70 2.41 14.69 -7.23
C ASP A 70 1.44 15.31 -6.20
N GLU A 71 0.59 14.49 -5.56
CA GLU A 71 -0.37 14.91 -4.53
C GLU A 71 0.13 14.61 -3.10
N VAL A 72 1.38 14.15 -2.94
CA VAL A 72 1.91 13.71 -1.64
C VAL A 72 2.53 14.88 -0.89
N THR A 73 2.05 15.12 0.33
CA THR A 73 2.67 16.02 1.30
C THR A 73 3.78 15.27 2.03
N TRP A 74 5.03 15.67 1.81
CA TRP A 74 6.21 14.99 2.36
C TRP A 74 6.74 15.62 3.65
N HIS A 75 7.12 14.77 4.61
CA HIS A 75 7.84 15.07 5.83
C HIS A 75 9.01 14.08 5.97
N GLY A 76 10.20 14.50 5.51
CA GLY A 76 11.33 13.57 5.34
C GLY A 76 10.99 12.49 4.31
N ASP A 77 11.17 11.22 4.69
CA ASP A 77 10.84 10.06 3.85
C ASP A 77 9.38 9.61 3.95
N ARG A 78 8.60 10.22 4.85
CA ARG A 78 7.19 9.91 5.07
C ARG A 78 6.32 10.88 4.28
N GLY A 79 5.38 10.35 3.53
CA GLY A 79 4.48 11.08 2.66
C GLY A 79 3.03 10.79 3.02
N TYR A 80 2.24 11.84 3.18
CA TYR A 80 0.79 11.73 3.28
C TYR A 80 0.19 12.00 1.91
N TRP A 81 -0.61 11.07 1.38
CA TRP A 81 -1.28 11.27 0.09
C TRP A 81 -2.73 11.73 0.29
N LYS A 82 -3.54 10.96 1.02
CA LYS A 82 -4.98 11.22 1.10
C LYS A 82 -5.63 10.61 2.32
N ALA A 83 -6.64 11.29 2.87
CA ALA A 83 -7.62 10.70 3.77
C ALA A 83 -8.97 10.50 3.07
N TYR A 84 -9.69 9.46 3.44
CA TYR A 84 -11.05 9.22 3.00
C TYR A 84 -11.82 8.42 4.07
N LYS A 85 -13.16 8.50 4.03
CA LYS A 85 -14.02 7.75 4.95
C LYS A 85 -14.96 6.85 4.14
N PRO A 86 -14.79 5.52 4.17
CA PRO A 86 -15.77 4.59 3.62
C PRO A 86 -17.12 4.76 4.31
N ARG A 87 -18.21 4.53 3.58
CA ARG A 87 -19.57 4.62 4.13
C ARG A 87 -19.73 3.64 5.31
N GLY A 88 -20.03 4.16 6.49
CA GLY A 88 -20.20 3.36 7.71
C GLY A 88 -18.89 2.80 8.32
N GLY A 89 -17.73 3.31 7.90
CA GLY A 89 -16.43 2.94 8.48
C GLY A 89 -15.65 4.14 9.01
N ASP A 90 -14.48 3.85 9.57
CA ASP A 90 -13.56 4.85 10.11
C ASP A 90 -12.79 5.58 9.00
N VAL A 91 -12.18 6.70 9.37
CA VAL A 91 -11.27 7.42 8.49
C VAL A 91 -10.09 6.51 8.15
N ARG A 92 -9.66 6.60 6.90
CA ARG A 92 -8.54 5.85 6.36
C ARG A 92 -7.60 6.77 5.61
N TYR A 93 -6.33 6.38 5.59
CA TYR A 93 -5.23 7.12 5.02
C TYR A 93 -4.53 6.30 3.95
N ASN A 94 -4.13 6.97 2.88
CA ASN A 94 -3.11 6.50 1.97
C ASN A 94 -1.82 7.25 2.29
N LEU A 95 -0.77 6.49 2.54
CA LEU A 95 0.54 6.96 2.96
C LEU A 95 1.58 6.45 1.97
N VAL A 96 2.71 7.15 1.90
CA VAL A 96 3.82 6.82 1.02
C VAL A 96 5.11 6.88 1.82
N TYR A 97 5.95 5.86 1.74
CA TYR A 97 7.27 5.90 2.36
C TYR A 97 8.35 5.73 1.30
N ARG A 98 9.33 6.63 1.29
CA ARG A 98 10.48 6.57 0.39
C ARG A 98 11.60 5.76 1.03
N HIS A 99 12.11 4.78 0.29
CA HIS A 99 13.21 3.94 0.77
C HIS A 99 14.01 3.39 -0.41
N ASN A 100 15.32 3.63 -0.46
CA ASN A 100 16.23 3.08 -1.49
C ASN A 100 15.69 3.22 -2.93
N ASP A 101 15.32 4.45 -3.32
CA ASP A 101 14.72 4.80 -4.62
C ASP A 101 13.38 4.10 -4.94
N HIS A 102 12.78 3.42 -3.97
CA HIS A 102 11.46 2.81 -4.05
C HIS A 102 10.44 3.60 -3.21
N LEU A 103 9.19 3.63 -3.69
CA LEU A 103 8.06 4.21 -2.98
C LEU A 103 7.14 3.10 -2.50
N HIS A 104 7.09 2.90 -1.19
CA HIS A 104 6.12 2.03 -0.55
C HIS A 104 4.78 2.77 -0.40
N MET A 105 3.74 2.30 -1.07
CA MET A 105 2.39 2.88 -0.94
C MET A 105 1.52 2.03 0.00
N PHE A 106 1.10 2.65 1.10
CA PHE A 106 0.23 2.02 2.10
C PHE A 106 -1.19 2.53 1.94
N TYR A 107 -2.12 1.64 1.63
CA TYR A 107 -3.50 1.97 1.34
C TYR A 107 -4.44 1.61 2.48
N GLY A 108 -5.34 2.54 2.80
CA GLY A 108 -6.43 2.31 3.75
C GLY A 108 -5.99 2.08 5.19
N VAL A 109 -4.87 2.69 5.58
CA VAL A 109 -4.35 2.70 6.95
C VAL A 109 -5.34 3.40 7.87
N THR A 110 -5.65 2.82 9.02
CA THR A 110 -6.53 3.41 10.05
C THR A 110 -5.69 4.14 11.10
N ASP A 111 -6.32 4.96 11.94
CA ASP A 111 -5.64 5.68 13.04
C ASP A 111 -4.82 4.75 13.96
N GLU A 112 -5.33 3.56 14.25
CA GLU A 112 -4.64 2.52 15.06
C GLU A 112 -3.35 1.99 14.39
N GLY A 113 -3.30 2.08 13.07
CA GLY A 113 -2.17 1.69 12.23
C GLY A 113 -1.02 2.68 12.20
N LEU A 114 -1.27 3.94 12.57
CA LEU A 114 -0.27 5.02 12.57
C LEU A 114 0.62 4.94 13.81
N ASP A 115 1.93 5.02 13.61
CA ASP A 115 2.90 5.27 14.68
C ASP A 115 2.96 6.77 15.01
N GLU A 116 3.75 7.15 16.02
CA GLU A 116 3.88 8.54 16.45
C GLU A 116 4.45 9.45 15.34
N ALA A 117 5.44 8.96 14.60
CA ALA A 117 6.07 9.73 13.54
C ALA A 117 5.19 9.86 12.27
N TRP A 118 4.09 9.11 12.16
CA TRP A 118 3.05 9.31 11.14
C TRP A 118 2.00 10.34 11.56
N ARG A 119 1.96 10.70 12.86
CA ARG A 119 1.01 11.66 13.45
C ARG A 119 1.61 13.04 13.72
N ALA A 120 2.94 13.14 13.74
CA ALA A 120 3.71 14.38 13.94
C ALA A 120 3.78 15.21 12.66
#